data_AF-A0A4C1UPS4-F1
#
_entry.id   AF-A0A4C1UPS4-F1
#
_cell.length_a   1.000
_cell.length_b   1.000
_cell.length_c   1.000
_cell.angle_alpha   90.00
_cell.angle_beta   90.00
_cell.angle_gamma   90.00
#
_symmetry.space_group_name_H-M   'P 1'
#
loop_
_entity.id
_entity.type
_entity.pdbx_description
1 polymer ?
#
loop_
_entity_poly.entity_id
_entity_poly.type
_entity_poly.pdbx_seq_one_letter_code
_entity_poly.pdbx_strand_id
1 'polypeptide(L)'
;MDLNHENFRCMIFYYFKYNLAAQQSFARLRTAFGDEAPCRTTIYNWFAEFKRGRVDLSKGFCDGRPSIDVKNKNKDAVRCMIKTNRHVTYDKVQALLGIGISQRQSILHKHLAMKKLCPWWIPHNLTETQKTGRVTWYNALFIRFKEVALNWYKA
;
A
#
# COMPACT_ATOMS: atom_id res chain seq x y z
N MET A 1 2.14 -8.25 -33.39
CA MET A 1 1.88 -9.08 -32.20
C MET A 1 2.83 -8.60 -31.13
N ASP A 2 2.34 -8.18 -29.96
CA ASP A 2 3.20 -7.64 -28.92
C ASP A 2 3.92 -8.77 -28.19
N LEU A 3 5.20 -8.95 -28.49
CA LEU A 3 6.05 -9.93 -27.82
C LEU A 3 6.53 -9.37 -26.48
N ASN A 4 6.11 -10.00 -25.39
CA ASN A 4 6.57 -9.65 -24.04
C ASN A 4 7.92 -10.32 -23.72
N HIS A 5 8.65 -9.77 -22.75
CA HIS A 5 9.92 -10.33 -22.27
C HIS A 5 9.83 -11.79 -21.80
N GLU A 6 8.66 -12.21 -21.31
CA GLU A 6 8.40 -13.58 -20.90
C GLU A 6 8.37 -14.54 -22.09
N ASN A 7 7.81 -14.11 -23.23
CA ASN A 7 7.78 -14.89 -24.48
C ASN A 7 9.21 -15.21 -24.95
N PHE A 8 10.11 -14.23 -24.89
CA PHE A 8 11.50 -14.43 -25.25
C PHE A 8 12.22 -15.42 -24.32
N ARG A 9 11.90 -15.45 -23.02
CA ARG A 9 12.49 -16.44 -22.09
C ARG A 9 12.02 -17.86 -22.43
N CYS A 10 10.76 -18.03 -22.78
CA CYS A 10 10.24 -19.32 -23.25
C CYS A 10 10.97 -19.80 -24.51
N MET A 11 11.22 -18.90 -25.47
CA MET A 11 11.97 -19.24 -26.68
C MET A 11 13.43 -19.60 -26.38
N ILE A 12 14.10 -18.86 -25.48
CA ILE A 12 15.46 -19.17 -25.05
C ILE A 12 15.50 -20.54 -24.35
N PHE A 13 14.52 -20.84 -23.49
CA PHE A 13 14.42 -22.14 -22.82
C PHE A 13 14.19 -23.29 -23.81
N TYR A 14 13.35 -23.09 -24.82
CA TYR A 14 13.16 -24.05 -25.89
C TYR A 14 14.48 -24.34 -26.63
N TYR A 15 15.24 -23.31 -26.99
CA TYR A 15 16.55 -23.50 -27.63
C TYR A 15 17.58 -24.17 -26.71
N PHE A 16 17.54 -23.87 -25.41
CA PHE A 16 18.38 -24.56 -24.42
C PHE A 16 18.04 -26.06 -24.33
N LYS A 17 16.74 -26.42 -24.31
CA LYS A 17 16.28 -27.82 -24.30
C LYS A 17 16.64 -28.58 -25.58
N TYR A 18 16.70 -27.88 -26.70
CA TYR A 18 17.15 -28.43 -27.98
C TYR A 18 18.69 -28.45 -28.11
N ASN A 19 19.42 -28.19 -27.02
CA ASN A 19 20.89 -28.22 -26.93
C ASN A 19 21.60 -27.29 -27.93
N LEU A 20 20.98 -26.18 -28.34
CA LEU A 20 21.66 -25.16 -29.13
C LEU A 20 22.65 -24.37 -28.25
N ALA A 21 23.73 -23.91 -28.88
CA ALA A 21 24.61 -22.94 -28.25
C ALA A 21 23.93 -21.56 -28.16
N ALA A 22 24.16 -20.83 -27.06
CA ALA A 22 23.59 -19.49 -26.84
C ALA A 22 23.85 -18.52 -28.01
N GLN A 23 25.00 -18.65 -28.68
CA GLN A 23 25.33 -17.85 -29.87
C GLN A 23 24.40 -18.14 -31.05
N GLN A 24 24.06 -19.41 -31.28
CA GLN A 24 23.14 -19.81 -32.35
C GLN A 24 21.71 -19.37 -32.03
N SER A 25 21.31 -19.46 -30.76
CA SER A 25 20.02 -18.94 -30.29
C SER A 25 19.91 -17.44 -30.48
N PHE A 26 20.95 -16.67 -30.17
CA PHE A 26 20.99 -15.23 -30.43
C PHE A 26 20.86 -14.91 -31.91
N ALA A 27 21.62 -15.58 -32.78
CA ALA A 27 21.52 -15.38 -34.22
C ALA A 27 20.10 -15.62 -34.73
N ARG A 28 19.46 -16.72 -34.32
CA ARG A 28 18.08 -17.05 -34.71
C ARG A 28 17.07 -16.02 -34.21
N LEU A 29 17.18 -15.59 -32.95
CA LEU A 29 16.29 -14.56 -32.39
C LEU A 29 16.49 -13.21 -33.09
N ARG A 30 17.73 -12.82 -33.39
CA ARG A 30 18.04 -11.59 -34.12
C ARG A 30 17.52 -11.63 -35.55
N THR A 31 17.61 -12.78 -36.23
CA THR A 31 17.06 -12.96 -37.58
C THR A 31 15.54 -12.91 -37.60
N ALA A 32 14.86 -13.49 -36.60
CA ALA A 32 13.41 -13.54 -36.55
C ALA A 32 12.76 -12.23 -36.09
N PHE A 33 13.35 -11.54 -35.09
CA PHE A 33 12.74 -10.41 -34.41
C PHE A 33 13.51 -9.08 -34.54
N GLY A 34 14.67 -9.09 -35.21
CA GLY A 34 15.45 -7.87 -35.45
C GLY A 34 15.86 -7.15 -34.17
N ASP A 35 15.39 -5.91 -34.01
CA ASP A 35 15.68 -5.05 -32.86
C ASP A 35 14.77 -5.30 -31.65
N GLU A 36 13.66 -6.00 -31.82
CA GLU A 36 12.84 -6.47 -30.70
C GLU A 36 13.47 -7.68 -29.98
N ALA A 37 14.48 -8.30 -30.59
CA ALA A 37 15.17 -9.45 -30.03
C ALA A 37 15.93 -9.10 -28.73
N PRO A 38 15.99 -10.02 -27.75
CA PRO A 38 16.78 -9.82 -26.55
C PRO A 38 18.26 -9.58 -26.88
N CYS A 39 18.89 -8.69 -26.13
CA CYS A 39 20.32 -8.46 -26.28
C CYS A 39 21.13 -9.73 -25.96
N ARG A 40 22.31 -9.85 -26.57
CA ARG A 40 23.20 -11.01 -26.41
C ARG A 40 23.46 -11.35 -24.94
N THR A 41 23.73 -10.37 -24.10
CA THR A 41 23.96 -10.56 -22.66
C THR A 41 22.77 -11.19 -21.94
N THR A 42 21.54 -10.78 -22.26
CA THR A 42 20.32 -11.36 -21.67
C THR A 42 20.22 -12.86 -21.97
N ILE A 43 20.48 -13.26 -23.21
CA ILE A 43 20.41 -14.67 -23.63
C ILE A 43 21.46 -15.49 -22.90
N TYR A 44 22.70 -15.02 -22.84
CA TYR A 44 23.79 -15.74 -22.17
C TYR A 44 23.54 -15.89 -20.67
N ASN A 45 22.99 -14.85 -20.01
CA ASN A 45 22.62 -14.92 -18.61
C ASN A 45 21.53 -15.99 -18.37
N TRP A 46 20.50 -16.05 -19.21
CA TRP A 46 19.47 -17.09 -19.10
C TRP A 46 20.02 -18.49 -19.34
N PHE A 47 20.91 -18.66 -20.32
CA PHE A 47 21.60 -19.93 -20.53
C PHE A 47 22.43 -20.36 -19.30
N ALA A 48 23.11 -19.42 -18.64
CA ALA A 48 23.84 -19.70 -17.41
C ALA A 48 22.89 -20.12 -16.26
N GLU A 49 21.75 -19.44 -16.11
CA GLU A 49 20.72 -19.77 -15.11
C GLU A 49 20.09 -21.14 -15.38
N PHE A 50 19.82 -21.50 -16.64
CA PHE A 50 19.32 -22.83 -16.98
C PHE A 50 20.35 -23.93 -16.73
N LYS A 51 21.63 -23.68 -16.99
CA LYS A 51 22.72 -24.59 -16.59
C LYS A 51 22.82 -24.77 -15.07
N ARG A 52 22.43 -23.76 -14.29
CA ARG A 52 22.33 -23.83 -12.82
C ARG A 52 21.09 -24.58 -12.32
N GLY A 53 20.24 -25.07 -13.22
CA GLY A 53 19.05 -25.86 -12.86
C GLY A 53 17.80 -25.03 -12.60
N ARG A 54 17.78 -23.73 -12.93
CA ARG A 54 16.59 -22.90 -12.81
C ARG A 54 15.53 -23.33 -13.83
N VAL A 55 14.32 -23.65 -13.37
CA VAL A 55 13.17 -24.01 -14.24
C VAL A 55 12.17 -22.87 -14.37
N ASP A 56 12.14 -21.94 -13.42
CA ASP A 56 11.19 -20.82 -13.42
C ASP A 56 11.58 -19.74 -14.45
N LEU A 57 10.67 -19.51 -15.41
CA LEU A 57 10.75 -18.51 -16.48
C LEU A 57 10.22 -17.13 -16.05
N SER A 58 9.54 -17.09 -14.90
CA SER A 58 9.07 -15.85 -14.31
C SER A 58 10.24 -14.97 -13.90
N LYS A 59 10.02 -13.66 -13.89
CA LYS A 59 10.98 -12.75 -13.27
C LYS A 59 10.92 -13.06 -11.77
N GLY A 60 11.96 -13.71 -11.25
CA GLY A 60 12.09 -13.95 -9.81
C GLY A 60 11.76 -12.66 -9.05
N PHE A 61 11.07 -12.80 -7.92
CA PHE A 61 10.67 -11.68 -7.08
C PHE A 61 11.84 -10.70 -6.97
N CYS A 62 11.66 -9.49 -7.51
CA CYS A 62 12.68 -8.46 -7.40
C CYS A 62 12.67 -8.01 -5.93
N ASP A 63 13.56 -8.58 -5.12
CA ASP A 63 13.68 -8.37 -3.67
C ASP A 63 13.87 -6.90 -3.25
N GLY A 64 14.04 -5.97 -4.19
CA GLY A 64 14.06 -4.54 -3.90
C GLY A 64 12.70 -3.94 -3.54
N ARG A 65 11.57 -4.60 -3.87
CA ARG A 65 10.22 -4.06 -3.61
C ARG A 65 9.49 -4.94 -2.59
N PRO A 66 9.01 -4.37 -1.47
CA PRO A 66 8.18 -5.13 -0.53
C PRO A 66 7.00 -5.75 -1.26
N SER A 67 6.74 -7.03 -0.99
CA SER A 67 5.66 -7.79 -1.61
C SER A 67 4.31 -7.08 -1.41
N ILE A 68 3.38 -7.30 -2.34
CA ILE A 68 2.05 -6.69 -2.28
C ILE A 68 1.35 -7.09 -0.97
N ASP A 69 1.55 -8.33 -0.52
CA ASP A 69 1.00 -8.84 0.74
C ASP A 69 1.56 -8.08 1.96
N VAL A 70 2.87 -7.88 2.03
CA VAL A 70 3.51 -7.08 3.10
C VAL A 70 2.98 -5.64 3.11
N LYS A 71 2.74 -5.05 1.94
CA LYS A 71 2.14 -3.70 1.85
C LYS A 71 0.71 -3.67 2.35
N ASN A 72 -0.09 -4.71 2.11
CA ASN A 72 -1.47 -4.77 2.58
C ASN A 72 -1.53 -4.96 4.10
N LYS A 73 -0.75 -5.89 4.64
CA LYS A 73 -0.59 -6.06 6.10
C LYS A 73 -0.21 -4.76 6.81
N ASN A 74 0.74 -4.02 6.24
CA ASN A 74 1.15 -2.73 6.77
C ASN A 74 0.04 -1.66 6.72
N LYS A 75 -0.79 -1.63 5.66
CA LYS A 75 -1.93 -0.71 5.58
C LYS A 75 -2.96 -1.03 6.67
N ASP A 76 -3.27 -2.30 6.86
CA ASP A 76 -4.26 -2.74 7.86
C ASP A 76 -3.77 -2.48 9.28
N ALA A 77 -2.49 -2.74 9.55
CA ALA A 77 -1.87 -2.41 10.84
C ALA A 77 -1.95 -0.91 11.14
N VAL A 78 -1.60 -0.03 10.19
CA VAL A 78 -1.74 1.42 10.36
C VAL A 78 -3.20 1.82 10.62
N ARG A 79 -4.14 1.21 9.90
CA ARG A 79 -5.57 1.48 10.09
C ARG A 79 -6.04 1.09 11.49
N CYS A 80 -5.62 -0.07 11.99
CA CYS A 80 -5.95 -0.52 13.35
C CYS A 80 -5.36 0.41 14.41
N MET A 81 -4.09 0.82 14.27
CA MET A 81 -3.45 1.75 15.20
C MET A 81 -4.24 3.06 15.34
N ILE A 82 -4.69 3.63 14.22
CA ILE A 82 -5.44 4.89 14.21
C ILE A 82 -6.85 4.74 14.80
N LYS A 83 -7.49 3.58 14.58
CA LYS A 83 -8.78 3.27 15.22
C LYS A 83 -8.66 3.20 16.73
N THR A 84 -7.58 2.58 17.24
CA THR A 84 -7.33 2.47 18.68
C THR A 84 -6.94 3.81 19.30
N ASN A 85 -6.09 4.59 18.63
CA ASN A 85 -5.69 5.90 19.10
C ASN A 85 -5.58 6.89 17.92
N ARG A 86 -6.46 7.89 17.90
CA ARG A 86 -6.48 8.91 16.84
C ARG A 86 -5.29 9.88 16.90
N HIS A 87 -4.54 9.89 18.00
CA HIS A 87 -3.37 10.76 18.23
C HIS A 87 -2.03 10.04 18.00
N VAL A 88 -2.00 8.98 17.18
CA VAL A 88 -0.76 8.26 16.85
C VAL A 88 0.20 9.16 16.06
N THR A 89 1.41 9.31 16.58
CA THR A 89 2.52 10.03 15.93
C THR A 89 3.19 9.17 14.86
N TYR A 90 3.78 9.81 13.84
CA TYR A 90 4.58 9.14 12.82
C TYR A 90 5.67 8.24 13.41
N ASP A 91 6.35 8.66 14.47
CA ASP A 91 7.46 7.92 15.08
C ASP A 91 7.01 6.56 15.63
N LYS A 92 5.84 6.52 16.28
CA LYS A 92 5.24 5.26 16.75
C LYS A 92 4.93 4.32 15.60
N VAL A 93 4.46 4.85 14.47
CA VAL A 93 4.23 4.05 13.26
C VAL A 93 5.55 3.53 12.67
N GLN A 94 6.65 4.31 12.77
CA GLN A 94 7.97 3.84 12.35
C GLN A 94 8.43 2.67 13.19
N ALA A 95 8.41 2.86 14.51
CA ALA A 95 8.99 1.93 15.46
C ALA A 95 8.33 0.56 15.37
N LEU A 96 7.01 0.53 15.12
CA LEU A 96 6.24 -0.70 15.05
C LEU A 96 6.32 -1.42 13.70
N LEU A 97 6.40 -0.68 12.59
CA LEU A 97 6.28 -1.27 11.25
C LEU A 97 7.56 -1.21 10.41
N GLY A 98 8.59 -0.48 10.87
CA GLY A 98 9.84 -0.28 10.13
C GLY A 98 9.68 0.45 8.80
N ILE A 99 8.58 1.21 8.62
CA ILE A 99 8.22 1.80 7.33
C ILE A 99 8.90 3.17 7.16
N GLY A 100 9.49 3.39 5.99
CA GLY A 100 10.06 4.69 5.61
C GLY A 100 9.02 5.83 5.53
N ILE A 101 9.50 7.08 5.59
CA ILE A 101 8.67 8.29 5.63
C ILE A 101 7.68 8.36 4.46
N SER A 102 8.17 8.18 3.23
CA SER A 102 7.38 8.28 1.99
C SER A 102 6.28 7.21 1.92
N GLN A 103 6.57 5.99 2.37
CA GLN A 103 5.57 4.92 2.38
C GLN A 103 4.48 5.17 3.43
N ARG A 104 4.82 5.67 4.63
CA ARG A 104 3.80 6.07 5.62
C ARG A 104 2.90 7.18 5.11
N GLN A 105 3.47 8.22 4.49
CA GLN A 105 2.68 9.30 3.90
C GLN A 105 1.74 8.80 2.80
N SER A 106 2.23 7.91 1.92
CA SER A 106 1.41 7.27 0.90
C SER A 106 0.28 6.42 1.51
N ILE A 107 0.54 5.67 2.58
CA ILE A 107 -0.47 4.88 3.27
C ILE A 107 -1.56 5.79 3.85
N LEU A 108 -1.18 6.85 4.56
CA LEU A 108 -2.13 7.74 5.21
C LEU A 108 -2.98 8.53 4.21
N HIS A 109 -2.34 9.16 3.22
CA HIS A 109 -3.04 10.06 2.30
C HIS A 109 -3.65 9.35 1.09
N LYS A 110 -2.94 8.39 0.46
CA LYS A 110 -3.43 7.75 -0.78
C LYS A 110 -4.28 6.52 -0.50
N HIS A 111 -3.91 5.71 0.48
CA HIS A 111 -4.61 4.44 0.74
C HIS A 111 -5.72 4.58 1.79
N LEU A 112 -5.51 5.39 2.83
CA LEU A 112 -6.49 5.59 3.89
C LEU A 112 -7.28 6.90 3.76
N ALA A 113 -6.91 7.77 2.81
CA ALA A 113 -7.55 9.07 2.56
C ALA A 113 -7.68 9.94 3.83
N MET A 114 -6.71 9.84 4.74
CA MET A 114 -6.75 10.58 6.01
C MET A 114 -6.00 11.91 5.91
N LYS A 115 -6.51 12.89 6.65
CA LYS A 115 -5.88 14.20 6.84
C LYS A 115 -5.62 14.41 8.32
N LYS A 116 -4.45 14.98 8.64
CA LYS A 116 -4.14 15.39 10.01
C LYS A 116 -5.01 16.59 10.36
N LEU A 117 -5.77 16.49 11.45
CA LEU A 117 -6.50 17.59 12.05
C LEU A 117 -5.80 18.02 13.33
N CYS A 118 -5.74 19.33 13.57
CA CYS A 118 -5.32 19.85 14.86
C CYS A 118 -6.47 19.68 15.85
N PRO A 119 -6.22 19.16 17.06
CA PRO A 119 -7.25 19.11 18.09
C PRO A 119 -7.67 20.53 18.45
N TRP A 120 -8.95 20.71 18.76
CA TRP A 120 -9.45 22.00 19.24
C TRP A 120 -8.99 22.24 20.68
N TRP A 121 -8.75 23.50 21.03
CA TRP A 121 -8.40 23.85 22.41
C TRP A 121 -9.62 23.69 23.31
N ILE A 122 -9.45 22.94 24.40
CA ILE A 122 -10.49 22.71 25.39
C ILE A 122 -10.12 23.52 26.64
N PRO A 123 -10.94 24.52 27.05
CA PRO A 123 -10.56 25.44 28.13
C PRO A 123 -10.30 24.79 29.49
N HIS A 124 -11.08 23.77 29.83
CA HIS A 124 -11.00 23.10 31.12
C HIS A 124 -11.15 21.60 30.97
N ASN A 125 -10.36 20.85 31.71
CA ASN A 125 -10.53 19.40 31.82
C ASN A 125 -11.57 19.10 32.90
N LEU A 126 -12.81 18.92 32.49
CA LEU A 126 -13.95 18.75 33.39
C LEU A 126 -13.95 17.36 34.05
N THR A 127 -14.32 17.31 35.33
CA THR A 127 -14.62 16.06 36.02
C THR A 127 -15.94 15.47 35.54
N GLU A 128 -16.15 14.17 35.75
CA GLU A 128 -17.42 13.51 35.38
C GLU A 128 -18.62 14.13 36.08
N THR A 129 -18.49 14.52 37.34
CA THR A 129 -19.55 15.24 38.08
C THR A 129 -19.91 16.58 37.44
N GLN A 130 -18.91 17.34 36.99
CA GLN A 130 -19.12 18.62 36.29
C GLN A 130 -19.79 18.41 34.92
N LYS A 131 -19.42 17.36 34.19
CA LYS A 131 -20.05 17.02 32.90
C LYS A 131 -21.52 16.67 33.09
N THR A 132 -21.85 15.80 34.05
CA THR A 132 -23.23 15.42 34.34
C THR A 132 -24.04 16.64 34.77
N GLY A 133 -23.50 17.48 35.66
CA GLY A 133 -24.17 18.74 36.05
C GLY A 133 -24.50 19.63 34.86
N ARG A 134 -23.55 19.81 33.92
CA ARG A 134 -23.77 20.59 32.69
C ARG A 134 -24.87 20.01 31.81
N VAL A 135 -24.88 18.69 31.59
CA VAL A 135 -25.90 18.02 30.77
C VAL A 135 -27.28 18.16 31.40
N THR A 136 -27.39 17.95 32.72
CA THR A 136 -28.66 18.11 33.46
C THR A 136 -29.20 19.52 33.35
N TRP A 137 -28.35 20.53 33.57
CA TRP A 137 -28.72 21.94 33.42
C TRP A 137 -29.18 22.27 32.00
N TYR A 138 -28.44 21.83 30.98
CA TYR A 138 -28.79 22.09 29.59
C TYR A 138 -30.14 21.45 29.22
N ASN A 139 -30.39 20.21 29.65
CA ASN A 139 -31.66 19.54 29.39
C ASN A 139 -32.83 20.25 30.07
N ALA A 140 -32.67 20.72 31.31
CA ALA A 140 -33.69 21.49 32.01
C ALA A 140 -34.00 22.82 31.31
N LEU A 141 -32.95 23.54 30.86
CA LEU A 141 -33.11 24.78 30.09
C LEU A 141 -33.79 24.53 28.75
N PHE A 142 -33.42 23.46 28.05
CA PHE A 142 -33.98 23.10 26.75
C PHE A 142 -35.48 22.75 26.84
N ILE A 143 -35.89 22.02 27.89
CA ILE A 143 -37.31 21.71 28.16
C ILE A 143 -38.10 23.00 28.39
N ARG A 144 -37.61 23.88 29.27
CA ARG A 144 -38.26 25.17 29.55
C ARG A 144 -38.40 26.02 28.30
N PHE A 145 -37.35 26.09 27.47
CA PHE A 145 -37.41 26.83 26.21
C PHE A 145 -38.48 26.30 25.27
N LYS A 146 -38.62 24.96 25.17
CA LYS A 146 -39.67 24.32 24.37
C LYS A 146 -41.07 24.60 24.90
N GLU A 147 -41.28 24.49 26.22
CA GLU A 147 -42.57 24.76 26.85
C GLU A 147 -43.01 26.21 26.64
N VAL A 148 -42.09 27.15 26.83
CA VAL A 148 -42.33 28.56 26.54
C VAL A 148 -42.69 28.72 25.07
N ALA A 149 -41.86 28.23 24.13
CA ALA A 149 -42.13 28.34 22.70
C ALA A 149 -43.49 27.73 22.29
N LEU A 150 -43.89 26.60 22.89
CA LEU A 150 -45.21 26.00 22.68
C LEU A 150 -46.36 26.86 23.23
N ASN A 151 -46.15 27.57 24.34
CA ASN A 151 -47.13 28.50 24.88
C ASN A 151 -47.29 29.76 24.01
N TRP A 152 -46.23 30.22 23.35
CA TRP A 152 -46.30 31.33 22.37
C TRP A 152 -47.12 30.99 21.12
N TYR A 153 -47.18 29.72 20.71
CA TYR A 153 -48.02 29.28 19.58
C TYR A 153 -49.49 28.99 19.96
N LYS A 154 -49.81 28.98 21.26
CA LYS A 154 -51.16 28.71 21.78
C LYS A 154 -51.90 29.98 22.24
N ALA A 155 -51.23 31.12 22.26
CA ALA A 155 -51.81 32.45 22.47
C ALA A 155 -52.10 33.10 21.11
#